data_AF-A0A8S3HQC1-F1
#
_entry.id   AF-A0A8S3HQC1-F1
#
_cell.length_a   1.000
_cell.length_b   1.000
_cell.length_c   1.000
_cell.angle_alpha   90.00
_cell.angle_beta   90.00
_cell.angle_gamma   90.00
#
_symmetry.space_group_name_H-M   'P 1'
#
loop_
_entity.id
_entity.type
_entity.pdbx_description
1 polymer ?
#
loop_
_entity_poly.entity_id
_entity_poly.type
_entity_poly.pdbx_seq_one_letter_code
_entity_poly.pdbx_strand_id
1 'polypeptide(L)'
;VKELTAQIIVQVRKECEDAFNGPNAKNFTPNQHFPDVCKIIDVIDPKLRLEVINWFLKTHLSEYTILYQESQELAWLDKIDRRYAWLKRALVEYDDKYSKLFPGHWEMAERLTVEFCKITRRELGNIMLKRKNEIDVKLLRFAIEKTVGFETIVEKRFLGNTLDPNNPITSYLN
;
A
#
# COMPACT_ATOMS: atom_id res chain seq x y z
N VAL A 1 -16.38 3.89 32.66
CA VAL A 1 -15.99 4.42 31.33
C VAL A 1 -14.64 3.84 30.87
N LYS A 2 -13.52 4.05 31.59
CA LYS A 2 -12.20 3.50 31.20
C LYS A 2 -12.16 1.96 30.99
N GLU A 3 -12.85 1.20 31.84
CA GLU A 3 -12.94 -0.27 31.72
C GLU A 3 -13.74 -0.73 30.49
N LEU A 4 -14.80 -0.01 30.13
CA LEU A 4 -15.60 -0.30 28.94
C LEU A 4 -14.81 0.01 27.66
N THR A 5 -14.06 1.11 27.66
CA THR A 5 -13.14 1.46 26.56
C THR A 5 -12.05 0.40 26.41
N ALA A 6 -11.48 -0.12 27.51
CA ALA A 6 -10.48 -1.18 27.47
C ALA A 6 -11.03 -2.49 26.89
N GLN A 7 -12.26 -2.88 27.24
CA GLN A 7 -12.90 -4.07 26.68
C GLN A 7 -13.21 -3.91 25.19
N ILE A 8 -13.68 -2.73 24.76
CA ILE A 8 -13.90 -2.42 23.34
C ILE A 8 -12.57 -2.46 22.57
N ILE A 9 -11.47 -1.95 23.13
CA ILE A 9 -10.14 -2.03 22.51
C ILE A 9 -9.72 -3.49 22.30
N VAL A 10 -9.90 -4.34 23.30
CA VAL A 10 -9.54 -5.76 23.19
C VAL A 10 -10.38 -6.46 22.12
N GLN A 11 -11.69 -6.17 22.07
CA GLN A 11 -12.59 -6.74 21.08
C GLN A 11 -12.26 -6.26 19.66
N VAL A 12 -12.06 -4.95 19.47
CA VAL A 12 -11.66 -4.35 18.19
C VAL A 12 -10.30 -4.88 17.73
N ARG A 13 -9.32 -4.95 18.64
CA ARG A 13 -8.01 -5.52 18.36
C ARG A 13 -8.14 -6.97 17.90
N LYS A 14 -8.97 -7.77 18.57
CA LYS A 14 -9.21 -9.16 18.20
C LYS A 14 -9.91 -9.29 16.84
N GLU A 15 -10.93 -8.48 16.56
CA GLU A 15 -11.59 -8.47 15.25
C GLU A 15 -10.65 -8.04 14.12
N CYS A 16 -9.78 -7.06 14.40
CA CYS A 16 -8.69 -6.69 13.53
C CYS A 16 -7.69 -7.85 13.35
N GLU A 17 -7.21 -8.48 14.42
CA GLU A 17 -6.29 -9.62 14.37
C GLU A 17 -6.87 -10.83 13.63
N ASP A 18 -8.15 -11.12 13.82
CA ASP A 18 -8.88 -12.19 13.10
C ASP A 18 -9.02 -11.84 11.62
N ALA A 19 -9.29 -10.57 11.28
CA ALA A 19 -9.24 -10.08 9.91
C ALA A 19 -7.82 -10.15 9.32
N PHE A 20 -6.79 -9.97 10.16
CA PHE A 20 -5.40 -9.87 9.72
C PHE A 20 -4.68 -11.21 9.56
N ASN A 21 -4.99 -12.18 10.41
CA ASN A 21 -4.30 -13.48 10.51
C ASN A 21 -5.18 -14.68 10.16
N GLY A 22 -6.48 -14.49 9.95
CA GLY A 22 -7.39 -15.57 9.56
C GLY A 22 -7.03 -16.17 8.18
N PRO A 23 -7.44 -17.41 7.88
CA PRO A 23 -7.20 -18.06 6.58
C PRO A 23 -7.76 -17.28 5.38
N ASN A 24 -8.64 -16.30 5.62
CA ASN A 24 -9.21 -15.39 4.63
C ASN A 24 -8.60 -13.97 4.66
N ALA A 25 -7.44 -13.74 5.27
CA ALA A 25 -6.81 -12.40 5.29
C ALA A 25 -6.63 -11.79 3.87
N LYS A 26 -6.43 -12.65 2.85
CA LYS A 26 -6.41 -12.25 1.42
C LYS A 26 -7.80 -12.11 0.79
N ASN A 27 -8.80 -12.75 1.36
CA ASN A 27 -10.20 -12.76 0.93
C ASN A 27 -11.08 -12.02 1.95
N PHE A 28 -10.60 -10.91 2.50
CA PHE A 28 -11.36 -10.13 3.48
C PHE A 28 -12.70 -9.71 2.85
N THR A 29 -13.76 -10.44 3.17
CA THR A 29 -15.14 -10.03 2.93
C THR A 29 -15.48 -9.00 4.00
N PRO A 30 -15.78 -7.75 3.63
CA PRO A 30 -16.05 -6.73 4.61
C PRO A 30 -17.31 -7.10 5.39
N ASN A 31 -17.14 -7.48 6.65
CA ASN A 31 -18.26 -7.46 7.58
C ASN A 31 -18.80 -6.03 7.63
N GLN A 32 -20.12 -5.88 7.65
CA GLN A 32 -20.81 -4.57 7.62
C GLN A 32 -20.35 -3.60 8.73
N HIS A 33 -19.67 -4.10 9.77
CA HIS A 33 -19.19 -3.34 10.93
C HIS A 33 -17.79 -2.75 10.79
N PHE A 34 -16.99 -3.15 9.78
CA PHE A 34 -15.60 -2.68 9.66
C PHE A 34 -15.45 -1.14 9.54
N PRO A 35 -16.31 -0.40 8.80
CA PRO A 35 -16.24 1.05 8.77
C PRO A 35 -16.43 1.70 10.15
N ASP A 36 -17.27 1.12 11.00
CA ASP A 36 -17.50 1.63 12.36
C ASP A 36 -16.33 1.30 13.28
N VAL A 37 -15.70 0.13 13.09
CA VAL A 37 -14.43 -0.22 13.75
C VAL A 37 -13.33 0.79 13.42
N CYS A 38 -13.17 1.21 12.15
CA CYS A 38 -12.18 2.21 11.77
C CYS A 38 -12.41 3.57 12.46
N LYS A 39 -13.67 4.02 12.58
CA LYS A 39 -14.01 5.25 13.30
C LYS A 39 -13.67 5.15 14.79
N ILE A 40 -13.92 3.98 15.40
CA ILE A 40 -13.58 3.73 16.81
C ILE A 40 -12.06 3.78 16.99
N ILE A 41 -11.30 3.17 16.08
CA ILE A 41 -9.83 3.18 16.10
C ILE A 41 -9.27 4.60 16.07
N ASP A 42 -9.83 5.49 15.23
CA ASP A 42 -9.41 6.89 15.14
C ASP A 42 -9.53 7.65 16.46
N VAL A 43 -10.55 7.33 17.26
CA VAL A 43 -10.79 7.99 18.55
C VAL A 43 -9.93 7.41 19.66
N ILE A 44 -9.61 6.12 19.58
CA ILE A 44 -9.07 5.38 20.72
C ILE A 44 -7.55 5.22 20.67
N ASP A 45 -6.98 4.78 19.55
CA ASP A 45 -5.55 4.46 19.49
C ASP A 45 -4.95 4.71 18.10
N PRO A 46 -4.19 5.81 17.93
CA PRO A 46 -3.45 6.09 16.71
C PRO A 46 -2.45 4.99 16.33
N LYS A 47 -1.93 4.20 17.27
CA LYS A 47 -1.01 3.10 16.96
C LYS A 47 -1.73 1.94 16.28
N LEU A 48 -2.91 1.58 16.78
CA LEU A 48 -3.73 0.53 16.17
C LEU A 48 -4.13 0.90 14.74
N ARG A 49 -4.41 2.19 14.49
CA ARG A 49 -4.62 2.69 13.11
C ARG A 49 -3.45 2.35 12.20
N LEU A 50 -2.22 2.60 12.65
CA LEU A 50 -1.02 2.31 11.85
C LEU A 50 -0.82 0.82 11.64
N GLU A 51 -1.11 -0.02 12.63
CA GLU A 51 -1.08 -1.47 12.49
C GLU A 51 -2.04 -1.93 11.38
N VAL A 52 -3.28 -1.39 11.38
CA VAL A 52 -4.30 -1.69 10.36
C VAL A 52 -3.85 -1.24 8.97
N ILE A 53 -3.35 -0.01 8.86
CA ILE A 53 -2.84 0.54 7.61
C ILE A 53 -1.71 -0.35 7.09
N ASN A 54 -0.69 -0.62 7.91
CA ASN A 54 0.47 -1.40 7.52
C ASN A 54 0.12 -2.83 7.12
N TRP A 55 -0.80 -3.46 7.85
CA TRP A 55 -1.31 -4.77 7.47
C TRP A 55 -1.97 -4.74 6.10
N PHE A 56 -2.87 -3.78 5.87
CA PHE A 56 -3.62 -3.70 4.61
C PHE A 56 -2.67 -3.54 3.42
N LEU A 57 -1.69 -2.64 3.55
CA LEU A 57 -0.68 -2.38 2.53
C LEU A 57 0.19 -3.62 2.27
N LYS A 58 0.66 -4.31 3.32
CA LYS A 58 1.44 -5.54 3.19
C LYS A 58 0.66 -6.65 2.51
N THR A 59 -0.61 -6.84 2.87
CA THR A 59 -1.47 -7.87 2.30
C THR A 59 -1.72 -7.61 0.82
N HIS A 60 -2.10 -6.38 0.44
CA HIS A 60 -2.36 -6.03 -0.96
C HIS A 60 -1.10 -6.03 -1.83
N LEU A 61 0.05 -5.63 -1.29
CA LEU A 61 1.32 -5.64 -2.03
C LEU A 61 2.04 -6.99 -1.98
N SER A 62 1.54 -7.98 -1.24
CA SER A 62 2.19 -9.30 -1.15
C SER A 62 2.30 -9.98 -2.52
N GLU A 63 1.24 -9.94 -3.33
CA GLU A 63 1.28 -10.45 -4.70
C GLU A 63 2.31 -9.71 -5.56
N TYR A 64 2.34 -8.37 -5.46
CA TYR A 64 3.31 -7.56 -6.17
C TYR A 64 4.76 -7.96 -5.84
N THR A 65 5.06 -8.15 -4.55
CA THR A 65 6.41 -8.53 -4.12
C THR A 65 6.85 -9.88 -4.68
N ILE A 66 5.93 -10.83 -4.84
CA ILE A 66 6.23 -12.16 -5.41
C ILE A 66 6.43 -12.04 -6.92
N LEU A 67 5.53 -11.37 -7.63
CA LEU A 67 5.55 -11.25 -9.10
C LEU A 67 6.81 -10.54 -9.62
N TYR A 68 7.33 -9.59 -8.85
CA TYR A 68 8.41 -8.71 -9.26
C TYR A 68 9.66 -8.82 -8.40
N GLN A 69 9.77 -9.92 -7.66
CA GLN A 69 11.00 -10.32 -6.99
C GLN A 69 12.13 -10.46 -8.01
N GLU A 70 13.35 -10.13 -7.62
CA GLU A 70 14.54 -10.15 -8.48
C GLU A 70 14.73 -11.40 -9.35
N SER A 71 14.35 -12.58 -8.88
CA SER A 71 14.47 -13.85 -9.62
C SER A 71 13.44 -14.03 -10.74
N GLN A 72 12.42 -13.17 -10.80
CA GLN A 72 11.32 -13.30 -11.75
C GLN A 72 11.64 -12.60 -13.08
N GLU A 73 11.21 -13.20 -14.19
CA GLU A 73 11.40 -12.60 -15.52
C GLU A 73 10.70 -11.24 -15.66
N LEU A 74 9.55 -11.08 -15.00
CA LEU A 74 8.79 -9.83 -15.01
C LEU A 74 9.48 -8.69 -14.24
N ALA A 75 10.52 -8.99 -13.47
CA ALA A 75 11.17 -8.03 -12.62
C ALA A 75 12.12 -7.07 -13.36
N TRP A 76 12.53 -7.42 -14.58
CA TRP A 76 13.50 -6.62 -15.33
C TRP A 76 12.92 -5.30 -15.84
N LEU A 77 13.83 -4.35 -16.09
CA LEU A 77 13.53 -2.98 -16.45
C LEU A 77 12.72 -2.86 -17.75
N ASP A 78 12.81 -3.84 -18.65
CA ASP A 78 12.06 -3.88 -19.91
C ASP A 78 10.54 -4.10 -19.71
N LYS A 79 10.13 -4.50 -18.50
CA LYS A 79 8.73 -4.69 -18.08
C LYS A 79 8.25 -3.63 -17.08
N ILE A 80 8.91 -2.48 -16.98
CA ILE A 80 8.53 -1.42 -16.04
C ILE A 80 7.08 -0.94 -16.24
N ASP A 81 6.60 -0.91 -17.48
CA ASP A 81 5.22 -0.57 -17.83
C ASP A 81 4.21 -1.53 -17.19
N ARG A 82 4.54 -2.83 -17.09
CA ARG A 82 3.72 -3.84 -16.41
C ARG A 82 3.63 -3.60 -14.91
N ARG A 83 4.71 -3.13 -14.27
CA ARG A 83 4.69 -2.73 -12.84
C ARG A 83 3.68 -1.60 -12.62
N TYR A 84 3.70 -0.56 -13.47
CA TYR A 84 2.75 0.55 -13.36
C TYR A 84 1.32 0.13 -13.69
N ALA A 85 1.12 -0.75 -14.68
CA ALA A 85 -0.19 -1.31 -14.98
C ALA A 85 -0.74 -2.17 -13.83
N TRP A 86 0.13 -2.87 -13.09
CA TRP A 86 -0.26 -3.61 -11.89
C TRP A 86 -0.81 -2.65 -10.82
N LEU A 87 -0.10 -1.55 -10.51
CA LEU A 87 -0.58 -0.58 -9.53
C LEU A 87 -1.91 0.06 -9.95
N LYS A 88 -2.08 0.39 -11.23
CA LYS A 88 -3.37 0.92 -11.73
C LYS A 88 -4.52 -0.04 -11.47
N ARG A 89 -4.34 -1.34 -11.72
CA ARG A 89 -5.36 -2.36 -11.44
C ARG A 89 -5.61 -2.48 -9.94
N ALA A 90 -4.56 -2.49 -9.12
CA ALA A 90 -4.69 -2.53 -7.67
C ALA A 90 -5.46 -1.32 -7.12
N LEU A 91 -5.26 -0.12 -7.68
CA LEU A 91 -6.00 1.08 -7.29
C LEU A 91 -7.47 1.04 -7.73
N VAL A 92 -7.77 0.50 -8.91
CA VAL A 92 -9.16 0.32 -9.35
C VAL A 92 -9.89 -0.68 -8.45
N GLU A 93 -9.24 -1.79 -8.12
CA GLU A 93 -9.78 -2.76 -7.17
C GLU A 93 -9.96 -2.16 -5.76
N TYR A 94 -9.01 -1.33 -5.33
CA TYR A 94 -9.13 -0.56 -4.10
C TYR A 94 -10.39 0.33 -4.11
N ASP A 95 -10.57 1.11 -5.17
CA ASP A 95 -11.68 2.05 -5.29
C ASP A 95 -13.05 1.33 -5.29
N ASP A 96 -13.12 0.17 -5.95
CA ASP A 96 -14.35 -0.62 -6.07
C ASP A 96 -14.72 -1.35 -4.77
N LYS A 97 -13.75 -2.02 -4.14
CA LYS A 97 -14.02 -2.93 -3.01
C LYS A 97 -13.80 -2.30 -1.63
N TYR A 98 -12.82 -1.41 -1.50
CA TYR A 98 -12.28 -1.01 -0.20
C TYR A 98 -12.44 0.49 0.12
N SER A 99 -12.72 1.34 -0.87
CA SER A 99 -12.85 2.80 -0.68
C SER A 99 -13.85 3.21 0.40
N LYS A 100 -14.94 2.45 0.55
CA LYS A 100 -16.01 2.71 1.53
C LYS A 100 -15.71 2.16 2.93
N LEU A 101 -14.66 1.35 3.07
CA LEU A 101 -14.31 0.69 4.33
C LEU A 101 -13.46 1.58 5.22
N PHE A 102 -12.58 2.37 4.62
CA PHE A 102 -11.64 3.21 5.34
C PHE A 102 -12.10 4.67 5.35
N PRO A 103 -11.86 5.39 6.46
CA PRO A 103 -12.05 6.84 6.49
C PRO A 103 -11.17 7.52 5.42
N GLY A 104 -11.73 8.49 4.68
CA GLY A 104 -11.02 9.16 3.59
C GLY A 104 -9.68 9.78 4.02
N HIS A 105 -9.64 10.37 5.23
CA HIS A 105 -8.44 10.99 5.79
C HIS A 105 -7.29 10.01 6.11
N TRP A 106 -7.52 8.69 6.05
CA TRP A 106 -6.44 7.70 6.15
C TRP A 106 -5.59 7.66 4.87
N GLU A 107 -6.12 8.16 3.75
CA GLU A 107 -5.43 8.28 2.47
C GLU A 107 -4.87 6.94 1.97
N MET A 108 -5.61 5.84 2.17
CA MET A 108 -5.15 4.47 1.93
C MET A 108 -4.67 4.22 0.49
N ALA A 109 -5.36 4.80 -0.51
CA ALA A 109 -4.95 4.69 -1.91
C ALA A 109 -3.60 5.39 -2.19
N GLU A 110 -3.37 6.54 -1.55
CA GLU A 110 -2.09 7.25 -1.64
C GLU A 110 -0.99 6.44 -0.92
N ARG A 111 -1.27 5.93 0.28
CA ARG A 111 -0.32 5.08 1.02
C ARG A 111 0.06 3.81 0.26
N LEU A 112 -0.90 3.18 -0.41
CA LEU A 112 -0.66 2.04 -1.30
C LEU A 112 0.29 2.40 -2.43
N THR A 113 0.08 3.56 -3.04
CA THR A 113 0.95 4.08 -4.10
C THR A 113 2.36 4.38 -3.58
N VAL A 114 2.48 5.01 -2.40
CA VAL A 114 3.77 5.31 -1.78
C VAL A 114 4.55 4.04 -1.45
N GLU A 115 3.92 3.06 -0.82
CA GLU A 115 4.58 1.78 -0.49
C GLU A 115 4.96 1.00 -1.75
N PHE A 116 4.10 0.98 -2.77
CA PHE A 116 4.45 0.43 -4.08
C PHE A 116 5.71 1.11 -4.65
N CYS A 117 5.79 2.44 -4.62
CA CYS A 117 6.95 3.19 -5.12
C CYS A 117 8.22 2.86 -4.32
N LYS A 118 8.13 2.75 -2.99
CA LYS A 118 9.27 2.37 -2.13
C LYS A 118 9.80 0.97 -2.47
N ILE A 119 8.91 -0.02 -2.58
CA ILE A 119 9.28 -1.39 -2.96
C ILE A 119 9.91 -1.39 -4.35
N THR A 120 9.25 -0.75 -5.32
CA THR A 120 9.71 -0.68 -6.71
C THR A 120 11.10 -0.07 -6.82
N ARG A 121 11.35 1.05 -6.13
CA ARG A 121 12.67 1.70 -6.09
C ARG A 121 13.75 0.77 -5.57
N ARG A 122 13.48 0.06 -4.47
CA ARG A 122 14.43 -0.87 -3.85
C ARG A 122 14.74 -2.04 -4.78
N GLU A 123 13.70 -2.71 -5.28
CA GLU A 123 13.87 -3.90 -6.14
C GLU A 123 14.56 -3.55 -7.46
N LEU A 124 14.17 -2.46 -8.12
CA LEU A 124 14.85 -2.01 -9.34
C LEU A 124 16.30 -1.62 -9.08
N GLY A 125 16.58 -0.94 -7.95
CA GLY A 125 17.94 -0.61 -7.55
C GLY A 125 18.82 -1.86 -7.45
N ASN A 126 18.34 -2.90 -6.78
CA ASN A 126 19.06 -4.17 -6.64
C ASN A 126 19.30 -4.84 -8.00
N ILE A 127 18.24 -4.96 -8.80
CA ILE A 127 18.26 -5.65 -10.09
C ILE A 127 19.18 -4.93 -11.09
N MET A 128 19.13 -3.60 -11.15
CA MET A 128 19.97 -2.79 -12.03
C MET A 128 21.45 -2.84 -11.62
N LEU A 129 21.75 -2.96 -10.31
CA LEU A 129 23.12 -3.14 -9.83
C LEU A 129 23.71 -4.48 -10.29
N LYS A 130 22.94 -5.57 -10.26
CA LYS A 130 23.43 -6.90 -10.67
C LYS A 130 23.56 -7.05 -12.18
N ARG A 131 22.60 -6.51 -12.95
CA ARG A 131 22.55 -6.65 -14.41
C ARG A 131 23.03 -5.37 -15.13
N LYS A 132 23.98 -4.65 -14.53
CA LYS A 132 24.48 -3.37 -15.05
C LYS A 132 24.95 -3.44 -16.52
N ASN A 133 25.55 -4.56 -16.91
CA ASN A 133 26.08 -4.77 -18.27
C ASN A 133 24.99 -4.99 -19.32
N GLU A 134 23.76 -5.27 -18.91
CA GLU A 134 22.60 -5.48 -19.78
C GLU A 134 21.78 -4.19 -19.97
N ILE A 135 22.22 -3.09 -19.35
CA ILE A 135 21.57 -1.79 -19.44
C ILE A 135 22.13 -1.04 -20.64
N ASP A 136 21.29 -0.85 -21.66
CA ASP A 136 21.59 0.02 -22.78
C ASP A 136 20.79 1.34 -22.74
N VAL A 137 21.17 2.30 -23.59
CA VAL A 137 20.55 3.62 -23.66
C VAL A 137 19.07 3.54 -24.06
N LYS A 138 18.69 2.60 -24.93
CA LYS A 138 17.31 2.45 -25.41
C LYS A 138 16.41 1.95 -24.28
N LEU A 139 16.88 0.96 -23.52
CA LEU A 139 16.19 0.42 -22.35
C LEU A 139 16.00 1.48 -21.27
N LEU A 140 17.06 2.26 -20.96
CA LEU A 140 16.95 3.37 -20.01
C LEU A 140 15.98 4.44 -20.47
N ARG A 141 16.07 4.85 -21.74
CA ARG A 141 15.15 5.85 -22.30
C ARG A 141 13.71 5.38 -22.22
N PHE A 142 13.44 4.13 -22.64
CA PHE A 142 12.12 3.52 -22.50
C PHE A 142 11.64 3.56 -21.04
N ALA A 143 12.49 3.15 -20.10
CA ALA A 143 12.10 3.10 -18.70
C ALA A 143 11.77 4.48 -18.14
N ILE A 144 12.62 5.48 -18.40
CA ILE A 144 12.41 6.86 -17.96
C ILE A 144 11.10 7.42 -18.55
N GLU A 145 10.85 7.23 -19.84
CA GLU A 145 9.62 7.71 -20.48
C GLU A 145 8.37 7.10 -19.84
N LYS A 146 8.41 5.80 -19.49
CA LYS A 146 7.31 5.13 -18.78
C LYS A 146 7.15 5.62 -17.35
N THR A 147 8.26 5.83 -16.63
CA THR A 147 8.27 6.34 -15.25
C THR A 147 7.69 7.74 -15.18
N VAL A 148 8.13 8.66 -16.04
CA VAL A 148 7.63 10.05 -16.09
C VAL A 148 6.13 10.08 -16.40
N GLY A 149 5.69 9.26 -17.36
CA GLY A 149 4.26 9.12 -17.66
C GLY A 149 3.45 8.60 -16.48
N PHE A 150 4.02 7.68 -15.69
CA PHE A 150 3.40 7.19 -14.46
C PHE A 150 3.34 8.27 -13.37
N GLU A 151 4.45 8.98 -13.13
CA GLU A 151 4.55 10.05 -12.12
C GLU A 151 3.52 11.16 -12.38
N THR A 152 3.36 11.57 -13.65
CA THR A 152 2.35 12.56 -14.06
C THR A 152 0.92 12.12 -13.71
N ILE A 153 0.62 10.81 -13.78
CA ILE A 153 -0.70 10.28 -13.43
C ILE A 153 -0.89 10.27 -11.91
N VAL A 154 0.14 9.89 -11.16
CA VAL A 154 0.13 9.84 -9.70
C VAL A 154 -0.01 11.25 -9.12
N GLU A 155 0.76 12.21 -9.62
CA GLU A 155 0.72 13.62 -9.22
C GLU A 155 -0.66 14.24 -9.41
N LYS A 156 -1.35 13.92 -10.52
CA LYS A 156 -2.72 14.42 -10.75
C LYS A 156 -3.76 13.78 -9.83
N ARG A 157 -3.49 12.58 -9.30
CA ARG A 157 -4.44 11.81 -8.50
C ARG A 157 -4.32 12.12 -7.00
N PHE A 158 -3.13 12.41 -6.50
CA PHE A 158 -2.86 12.52 -5.07
C PHE A 158 -2.22 13.86 -4.71
N LEU A 159 -2.55 14.38 -3.53
CA LEU A 159 -2.08 15.68 -3.05
C LEU A 159 -0.76 15.61 -2.27
N GLY A 160 -0.27 14.39 -1.97
CA GLY A 160 0.97 14.19 -1.24
C GLY A 160 0.82 14.26 0.29
N ASN A 161 -0.40 14.17 0.80
CA ASN A 161 -0.72 14.25 2.23
C ASN A 161 0.04 13.20 3.04
N THR A 162 0.28 12.02 2.46
CA THR A 162 0.94 10.91 3.14
C THR A 162 2.45 11.05 3.22
N LEU A 163 3.03 11.96 2.42
CA LEU A 163 4.46 12.25 2.39
C LEU A 163 4.83 13.42 3.31
N ASP A 164 3.86 14.19 3.80
CA ASP A 164 4.09 15.27 4.74
C ASP A 164 4.56 14.70 6.10
N PRO A 165 5.78 15.04 6.56
CA PRO A 165 6.26 14.60 7.87
C PRO A 165 5.44 15.17 9.03
N ASN A 166 4.69 16.25 8.82
CA ASN A 166 3.78 16.82 9.81
C ASN A 166 2.39 16.17 9.82
N ASN A 167 2.11 15.25 8.89
CA ASN A 167 0.86 14.52 8.91
C ASN A 167 0.81 13.66 10.19
N PRO A 168 -0.21 13.83 11.06
CA PRO A 168 -0.31 13.13 12.34
C PRO A 168 -0.45 11.61 12.19
N ILE A 169 -0.67 11.09 10.99
CA ILE A 169 -0.65 9.66 10.69
C ILE A 169 0.75 9.23 10.22
N THR A 170 1.43 10.03 9.42
CA THR A 170 2.77 9.71 8.90
C THR A 170 3.88 9.98 9.92
N SER A 171 3.68 10.90 10.86
CA SER A 171 4.65 11.26 11.91
C SER A 171 5.02 10.09 12.85
N TYR A 172 4.24 9.02 12.85
CA TYR A 172 4.48 7.81 13.64
C TYR A 172 5.11 6.66 12.83
N LEU A 173 5.35 6.86 11.53
CA LEU A 173 5.94 5.86 10.61
C LEU A 173 7.41 6.12 10.30
N ASN A 174 7.98 7.23 10.81
CA ASN A 174 9.39 7.60 10.64
C ASN A 174 10.17 7.41 11.93
#